data_AF-A0A382Z1B7-F1
#
_entry.id   AF-A0A382Z1B7-F1
#
_cell.length_a   1.000
_cell.length_b   1.000
_cell.length_c   1.000
_cell.angle_alpha   90.00
_cell.angle_beta   90.00
_cell.angle_gamma   90.00
#
_symmetry.space_group_name_H-M   'P 1'
#
loop_
_entity.id
_entity.type
_entity.pdbx_description
1 polymer ?
#
loop_
_entity_poly.entity_id
_entity_poly.type
_entity_poly.pdbx_seq_one_letter_code
_entity_poly.pdbx_strand_id
1 'polypeptide(L)'
;LVSQFGVEGVSFSVCETFSDAPKEIDASGVASWHFFIEGKSVRVGKGKVEDVDVKINFDYAKASVIAKVVYTEEIITKQKEETEKAKEALAIAGKEFKEPPDYLPKLHNRLALLTF
;
A
#
# COMPACT_ATOMS: atom_id res chain seq x y z
N LEU A 1 3.03 10.43 10.33
CA LEU A 1 1.73 10.45 9.61
C LEU A 1 0.69 9.69 10.42
N VAL A 2 0.89 8.40 10.70
CA VAL A 2 -0.04 7.59 11.51
C VAL A 2 -0.30 8.18 12.90
N SER A 3 0.74 8.61 13.63
CA SER A 3 0.57 9.25 14.95
C SER A 3 -0.25 10.55 14.93
N GLN A 4 -0.29 11.24 13.79
CA GLN A 4 -0.96 12.53 13.63
C GLN A 4 -2.38 12.37 13.06
N PHE A 5 -2.56 11.48 12.09
CA PHE A 5 -3.79 11.35 11.30
C PHE A 5 -4.53 10.01 11.52
N GLY A 6 -3.93 9.08 12.27
CA GLY A 6 -4.58 7.84 12.68
C GLY A 6 -5.75 8.10 13.62
N VAL A 7 -6.75 7.23 13.55
CA VAL A 7 -8.02 7.33 14.28
C VAL A 7 -8.18 6.11 15.16
N GLU A 8 -8.34 6.30 16.47
CA GLU A 8 -8.51 5.19 17.42
C GLU A 8 -9.69 4.29 17.01
N GLY A 9 -9.51 2.97 17.14
CA GLY A 9 -10.48 1.96 16.70
C GLY A 9 -10.47 1.67 15.19
N VAL A 10 -9.70 2.42 14.38
CA VAL A 10 -9.48 2.12 12.96
C VAL A 10 -8.17 1.38 12.78
N SER A 11 -8.21 0.28 12.03
CA SER A 11 -7.02 -0.48 11.64
C SER A 11 -6.92 -0.60 10.12
N PHE A 12 -5.72 -0.81 9.61
CA PHE A 12 -5.49 -1.10 8.19
C PHE A 12 -4.13 -1.78 8.02
N SER A 13 -4.03 -2.74 7.10
CA SER A 13 -2.82 -3.51 6.88
C SER A 13 -2.61 -3.85 5.41
N VAL A 14 -1.35 -3.81 5.00
CA VAL A 14 -0.93 -4.11 3.63
C VAL A 14 0.27 -5.03 3.67
N CYS A 15 0.31 -6.00 2.76
CA CYS A 15 1.53 -6.68 2.37
C CYS A 15 1.78 -6.45 0.88
N GLU A 16 2.95 -5.90 0.56
CA GLU A 16 3.41 -5.77 -0.83
C GLU A 16 4.50 -6.80 -1.09
N THR A 17 4.36 -7.50 -2.22
CA THR A 17 5.28 -8.54 -2.68
C THR A 17 5.66 -8.24 -4.12
N PHE A 18 6.96 -8.17 -4.39
CA PHE A 18 7.51 -7.85 -5.69
C PHE A 18 8.29 -9.04 -6.23
N SER A 19 7.87 -9.57 -7.37
CA SER A 19 8.60 -10.62 -8.09
C SER A 19 9.79 -10.04 -8.85
N ASP A 20 10.76 -10.90 -9.16
CA ASP A 20 11.92 -10.57 -10.00
C ASP A 20 12.77 -9.41 -9.43
N ALA A 21 12.83 -9.33 -8.10
CA ALA A 21 13.65 -8.36 -7.41
C ALA A 21 15.15 -8.66 -7.60
N PRO A 22 16.02 -7.63 -7.67
CA PRO A 22 17.46 -7.83 -7.70
C PRO A 22 17.95 -8.60 -6.48
N LYS A 23 18.95 -9.46 -6.65
CA LYS A 23 19.46 -10.33 -5.58
C LYS A 23 20.11 -9.55 -4.43
N GLU A 24 20.54 -8.33 -4.70
CA GLU A 24 21.07 -7.38 -3.73
C GLU A 24 19.99 -6.89 -2.75
N ILE A 25 18.72 -6.91 -3.18
CA ILE A 25 17.56 -6.54 -2.35
C ILE A 25 17.08 -7.76 -1.55
N ASP A 26 16.93 -8.89 -2.23
CA ASP A 26 16.62 -10.17 -1.61
C ASP A 26 17.16 -11.35 -2.43
N ALA A 27 17.91 -12.25 -1.78
CA ALA A 27 18.56 -13.37 -2.45
C ALA A 27 17.57 -14.35 -3.12
N SER A 28 16.31 -14.38 -2.65
CA SER A 28 15.25 -15.20 -3.23
C SER A 28 14.72 -14.66 -4.57
N GLY A 29 15.03 -13.41 -4.92
CA GLY A 29 14.40 -12.71 -6.04
C GLY A 29 12.99 -12.19 -5.73
N VAL A 30 12.55 -12.26 -4.47
CA VAL A 30 11.26 -11.73 -4.02
C VAL A 30 11.50 -10.70 -2.92
N ALA A 31 11.17 -9.44 -3.20
CA ALA A 31 11.16 -8.39 -2.19
C ALA A 31 9.76 -8.31 -1.58
N SER A 32 9.64 -8.34 -0.25
CA SER A 32 8.34 -8.19 0.41
C SER A 32 8.47 -7.37 1.67
N TRP A 33 7.43 -6.61 1.94
CA TRP A 33 7.27 -5.84 3.16
C TRP A 33 5.81 -5.71 3.51
N HIS A 34 5.54 -5.37 4.76
CA HIS A 34 4.18 -5.20 5.25
C HIS A 34 4.13 -4.13 6.32
N PHE A 35 2.93 -3.61 6.54
CA PHE A 35 2.64 -2.78 7.70
C PHE A 35 1.25 -3.05 8.27
N PHE A 36 1.12 -2.77 9.56
CA PHE A 36 -0.12 -2.83 10.31
C PHE A 36 -0.32 -1.50 11.03
N ILE A 37 -1.38 -0.78 10.67
CA ILE A 37 -1.86 0.42 11.35
C ILE A 37 -2.95 0.00 12.32
N GLU A 38 -2.84 0.49 13.56
CA GLU A 38 -3.86 0.37 14.59
C GLU A 38 -3.93 1.69 15.35
N GLY A 39 -5.06 2.39 15.21
CA GLY A 39 -5.23 3.72 15.77
C GLY A 39 -4.14 4.67 15.27
N LYS A 40 -3.33 5.14 16.21
CA LYS A 40 -2.21 6.06 15.97
C LYS A 40 -0.83 5.38 15.94
N SER A 41 -0.80 4.06 15.93
CA SER A 41 0.43 3.26 15.90
C SER A 41 0.59 2.50 14.58
N VAL A 42 1.83 2.25 14.19
CA VAL A 42 2.15 1.44 13.02
C VAL A 42 3.30 0.49 13.33
N ARG A 43 3.16 -0.76 12.90
CA ARG A 43 4.24 -1.76 12.84
C ARG A 43 4.60 -2.00 11.39
N VAL A 44 5.89 -2.07 11.09
CA VAL A 44 6.40 -2.32 9.74
C VAL A 44 7.38 -3.48 9.81
N GLY A 45 7.36 -4.37 8.82
CA GLY A 45 8.24 -5.53 8.77
C GLY A 45 8.66 -5.89 7.35
N LYS A 46 9.79 -6.57 7.23
CA LYS A 46 10.23 -7.24 6.00
C LYS A 46 9.57 -8.63 5.94
N GLY A 47 9.31 -9.10 4.73
CA GLY A 47 8.80 -10.43 4.46
C GLY A 47 7.30 -10.45 4.17
N LYS A 48 6.89 -11.53 3.50
CA LYS A 48 5.51 -11.77 3.09
C LYS A 48 4.66 -12.20 4.28
N VAL A 49 3.47 -11.62 4.40
CA VAL A 49 2.44 -12.04 5.36
C VAL A 49 1.12 -12.20 4.63
N GLU A 50 0.35 -13.23 5.01
CA GLU A 50 -0.89 -13.59 4.34
C GLU A 50 -2.14 -13.03 5.03
N ASP A 51 -2.05 -12.66 6.30
CA ASP A 51 -3.17 -12.15 7.08
C ASP A 51 -3.12 -10.62 7.15
N VAL A 52 -3.57 -9.99 6.06
CA VAL A 52 -3.62 -8.53 5.87
C VAL A 52 -4.86 -8.13 5.09
N ASP A 53 -5.30 -6.89 5.27
CA ASP A 53 -6.48 -6.35 4.60
C ASP A 53 -6.27 -6.23 3.08
N VAL A 54 -5.05 -5.86 2.65
CA VAL A 54 -4.70 -5.68 1.24
C VAL A 54 -3.40 -6.40 0.89
N LYS A 55 -3.42 -7.17 -0.20
CA LYS A 55 -2.24 -7.83 -0.78
C LYS A 55 -1.94 -7.24 -2.13
N ILE A 56 -0.74 -6.69 -2.30
CA ILE A 56 -0.26 -6.20 -3.59
C ILE A 56 0.84 -7.16 -4.05
N ASN A 57 0.67 -7.70 -5.26
CA ASN A 57 1.67 -8.53 -5.91
C ASN A 57 2.00 -7.90 -7.27
N PHE A 58 3.27 -7.57 -7.50
CA PHE A 58 3.67 -6.86 -8.70
C PHE A 58 5.09 -7.21 -9.15
N ASP A 59 5.43 -6.88 -10.39
CA ASP A 59 6.81 -6.99 -10.89
C ASP A 59 7.67 -5.88 -10.28
N TYR A 60 8.88 -6.22 -9.81
CA TYR A 60 9.78 -5.26 -9.15
C TYR A 60 10.18 -4.10 -10.07
N ALA A 61 10.51 -4.38 -11.33
CA ALA A 61 10.97 -3.35 -12.26
C ALA A 61 9.87 -2.31 -12.54
N LYS A 62 8.63 -2.77 -12.76
CA LYS A 62 7.47 -1.90 -12.95
C LYS A 62 7.11 -1.16 -11.66
N ALA A 63 7.12 -1.85 -10.52
CA ALA A 63 6.86 -1.22 -9.21
C ALA A 63 7.87 -0.10 -8.93
N SER A 64 9.15 -0.31 -9.24
CA SER A 64 10.21 0.67 -9.04
C SER A 64 9.98 1.95 -9.85
N VAL A 65 9.45 1.85 -11.08
CA VAL A 65 9.08 3.03 -11.86
C VAL A 65 7.90 3.78 -11.22
N ILE A 66 6.86 3.05 -10.78
CA ILE A 66 5.67 3.65 -10.17
C ILE A 66 5.98 4.28 -8.81
N ALA A 67 6.85 3.64 -8.02
CA ALA A 67 7.27 4.13 -6.70
C ALA A 67 7.91 5.52 -6.75
N LYS A 68 8.50 5.89 -7.90
CA LYS A 68 9.13 7.21 -8.13
C LYS A 68 8.13 8.29 -8.54
N VAL A 69 6.88 7.93 -8.84
CA VAL A 69 5.85 8.89 -9.26
C VAL A 69 5.27 9.59 -8.03
N VAL A 70 5.42 10.91 -7.97
CA VAL A 70 4.70 11.76 -7.02
C VAL A 70 3.25 11.90 -7.50
N TYR A 71 2.30 11.48 -6.69
CA TYR A 71 0.88 11.58 -7.00
C TYR A 71 0.41 13.03 -6.89
N THR A 72 -0.01 13.58 -8.03
CA THR A 72 -0.71 14.85 -8.13
C THR A 72 -2.15 14.71 -7.64
N GLU A 73 -2.84 15.82 -7.40
CA GLU A 73 -4.26 15.80 -7.02
C GLU A 73 -5.13 15.07 -8.07
N GLU A 74 -4.80 15.20 -9.35
CA GLU A 74 -5.47 14.49 -10.44
C GLU A 74 -5.31 12.97 -10.29
N ILE A 75 -4.09 12.48 -10.02
CA ILE A 75 -3.82 11.05 -9.81
C ILE A 75 -4.56 10.54 -8.57
N ILE A 76 -4.53 11.30 -7.48
CA ILE A 76 -5.23 10.93 -6.23
C ILE A 76 -6.75 10.86 -6.46
N THR A 77 -7.30 11.84 -7.17
CA THR A 77 -8.74 11.88 -7.49
C THR A 77 -9.13 10.66 -8.32
N LYS A 78 -8.36 10.35 -9.37
CA LYS A 78 -8.59 9.16 -10.19
C LYS A 78 -8.50 7.86 -9.38
N GLN A 79 -7.52 7.73 -8.49
CA GLN A 79 -7.39 6.55 -7.61
C GLN A 79 -8.60 6.41 -6.68
N LYS A 80 -9.15 7.52 -6.16
CA LYS A 80 -10.36 7.50 -5.35
C LYS A 80 -11.56 7.03 -6.16
N GLU A 81 -11.74 7.52 -7.39
CA GLU A 81 -12.82 7.05 -8.27
C GLU A 81 -12.69 5.54 -8.58
N GLU A 82 -11.48 5.05 -8.83
CA GLU A 82 -11.22 3.62 -9.05
C GLU A 82 -11.48 2.80 -7.78
N THR A 83 -11.15 3.34 -6.61
CA THR A 83 -11.40 2.72 -5.31
C THR A 83 -12.90 2.58 -5.02
N GLU A 84 -13.69 3.62 -5.30
CA GLU A 84 -15.15 3.57 -5.12
C GLU A 84 -15.79 2.54 -6.06
N LYS A 85 -15.36 2.48 -7.32
CA LYS A 85 -15.83 1.43 -8.26
C LYS A 85 -15.47 0.02 -7.77
N ALA A 86 -14.27 -0.16 -7.21
CA ALA A 86 -13.85 -1.44 -6.65
C ALA A 86 -14.69 -1.83 -5.41
N LYS A 87 -14.97 -0.85 -4.54
CA LYS A 87 -15.84 -1.01 -3.36
C LYS A 87 -17.26 -1.41 -3.74
N GLU A 88 -17.85 -0.76 -4.75
CA GLU A 88 -19.16 -1.11 -5.29
C GLU A 88 -19.18 -2.54 -5.85
N ALA A 89 -18.18 -2.90 -6.66
CA ALA A 89 -18.06 -4.24 -7.23
C ALA A 89 -17.91 -5.33 -6.14
N LEU A 90 -17.14 -5.06 -5.09
CA LEU A 90 -16.98 -5.97 -3.96
C LEU A 90 -18.26 -6.10 -3.13
N ALA A 91 -18.99 -5.00 -2.91
CA ALA A 91 -20.27 -5.01 -2.23
C ALA A 91 -21.31 -5.87 -2.99
N ILE A 92 -21.37 -5.76 -4.33
CA ILE A 92 -22.22 -6.62 -5.18
C ILE A 92 -21.82 -8.09 -5.04
N ALA A 93 -20.52 -8.37 -4.89
CA ALA A 93 -20.01 -9.73 -4.68
C ALA A 93 -20.11 -10.23 -3.22
N GLY A 94 -20.71 -9.44 -2.31
CA GLY A 94 -20.84 -9.78 -0.89
C GLY A 94 -19.51 -9.84 -0.14
N LYS A 95 -18.48 -9.13 -0.63
CA LYS A 95 -17.15 -9.07 -0.03
C LYS A 95 -16.95 -7.75 0.70
N GLU A 96 -16.30 -7.82 1.85
CA GLU A 96 -15.90 -6.65 2.60
C GLU A 96 -14.74 -5.94 1.90
N PHE A 97 -14.80 -4.60 1.86
CA PHE A 97 -13.72 -3.75 1.38
C PHE A 97 -13.29 -2.83 2.52
N LYS A 98 -12.01 -2.89 2.87
CA LYS A 98 -11.43 -2.01 3.88
C LYS A 98 -10.76 -0.83 3.23
N GLU A 99 -11.29 0.36 3.49
CA GLU A 99 -10.83 1.57 2.84
C GLU A 99 -9.43 1.97 3.32
N PRO A 100 -8.47 2.23 2.42
CA PRO A 100 -7.15 2.69 2.80
C PRO A 100 -7.24 4.09 3.45
N PRO A 101 -6.45 4.38 4.51
CA PRO A 101 -6.42 5.71 5.10
C PRO A 101 -6.02 6.83 4.11
N ASP A 102 -6.75 7.94 4.13
CA ASP A 102 -6.57 9.10 3.22
C ASP A 102 -5.16 9.72 3.23
N TYR A 103 -4.37 9.48 4.28
CA TYR A 103 -2.99 9.98 4.37
C TYR A 103 -1.96 9.06 3.69
N LEU A 104 -2.36 7.89 3.16
CA LEU A 104 -1.45 6.98 2.46
C LEU A 104 -0.87 7.57 1.16
N PRO A 105 -1.62 8.28 0.30
CA PRO A 105 -1.03 9.00 -0.84
C PRO A 105 0.04 10.02 -0.42
N LYS A 106 -0.14 10.69 0.74
CA LYS A 106 0.86 11.60 1.30
C LYS A 106 2.11 10.86 1.78
N LEU A 107 1.96 9.65 2.32
CA LEU A 107 3.09 8.78 2.66
C LEU A 107 3.85 8.38 1.38
N HIS A 108 3.13 7.88 0.37
CA HIS A 108 3.69 7.51 -0.94
C HIS A 108 4.53 8.65 -1.51
N ASN A 109 3.97 9.86 -1.59
CA ASN A 109 4.68 11.02 -2.13
C ASN A 109 5.98 11.35 -1.37
N ARG A 110 6.02 11.13 -0.05
CA ARG A 110 7.27 11.33 0.73
C ARG A 110 8.31 10.26 0.42
N LEU A 111 7.89 9.02 0.19
CA LEU A 111 8.78 7.91 -0.16
C LEU A 111 9.27 8.00 -1.60
N ALA A 112 8.43 8.46 -2.53
CA ALA A 112 8.80 8.67 -3.93
C ALA A 112 10.02 9.59 -4.08
N LEU A 113 10.11 10.65 -3.26
CA LEU A 113 11.25 11.58 -3.24
C LEU A 113 12.55 10.95 -2.72
N LEU A 114 12.48 9.80 -2.05
CA LEU A 114 13.63 9.06 -1.51
C LEU A 114 14.00 7.84 -2.38
N THR A 115 13.25 7.60 -3.45
CA THR A 115 13.40 6.42 -4.31
C THR A 115 14.17 6.85 -5.57
N PHE A 116 15.38 6.33 -5.76
CA PHE A 116 16.31 6.71 -6.85
C PHE A 116 16.46 5.63 -7.92
#